data_AF-A0A103D5F2-F1
#
_entry.id   AF-A0A103D5F2-F1
#
_cell.length_a   1.000
_cell.length_b   1.000
_cell.length_c   1.000
_cell.angle_alpha   90.00
_cell.angle_beta   90.00
_cell.angle_gamma   90.00
#
_symmetry.space_group_name_H-M   'P 1'
#
loop_
_entity.id
_entity.type
_entity.pdbx_description
1 polymer ?
#
loop_
_entity_poly.entity_id
_entity_poly.type
_entity_poly.pdbx_seq_one_letter_code
_entity_poly.pdbx_strand_id
1 'polypeptide(L)'
;MNSMAPVSYSSSTTDHNECKQGVIRSTVNFHRSIWGDQFLTYDERKDQAWEEEQAKELREKVRKELVITTLTKPMQHVKLMELIDAVQRLGVAYHFEEEIEESLNHIFVTYGDQWINDNLQITSLWFRLLRQHGFNVSSGIFKKYMDNNGKFLESLRNDVQGMLSLYEAAYLRVEGEEVLDAAIEFTTSELENIAKNHVGNDDSLKIQIQQALRQPLRKRLPMLEALRYIPIYEHESSHNEDLLKLAKLDFNLVQSLHRKELSQISKWWKNLDLSTKLPYVRDRLVEGYFWILAAYYEPQYSDAR
;
A
#
# COMPACT_ATOMS: atom_id res chain seq x y z
N MET A 1 -80.28 -62.54 33.32
CA MET A 1 -80.98 -61.50 32.53
C MET A 1 -79.94 -60.50 32.05
N ASN A 2 -79.90 -60.32 30.73
CA ASN A 2 -79.29 -59.25 29.92
C ASN A 2 -77.75 -59.15 29.93
N SER A 3 -77.06 -59.73 28.94
CA SER A 3 -76.79 -59.21 27.57
C SER A 3 -75.53 -58.33 27.53
N MET A 4 -74.40 -58.94 27.16
CA MET A 4 -73.17 -58.26 26.73
C MET A 4 -73.12 -58.25 25.20
N ALA A 5 -72.98 -57.07 24.61
CA ALA A 5 -72.56 -56.87 23.22
C ALA A 5 -71.30 -55.97 23.22
N PRO A 6 -70.28 -56.23 22.39
CA PRO A 6 -69.04 -55.46 22.39
C PRO A 6 -69.14 -54.27 21.44
N VAL A 7 -68.52 -53.14 21.80
CA VAL A 7 -68.35 -51.99 20.89
C VAL A 7 -66.87 -51.65 20.76
N SER A 8 -66.51 -51.48 19.49
CA SER A 8 -65.24 -51.28 18.83
C SER A 8 -64.53 -49.95 19.13
N TYR A 9 -63.20 -49.99 18.94
CA TYR A 9 -62.24 -48.89 19.02
C TYR A 9 -62.55 -47.68 18.13
N SER A 10 -62.23 -46.48 18.63
CA SER A 10 -61.78 -45.36 17.79
C SER A 10 -60.78 -44.49 18.56
N SER A 11 -59.53 -44.51 18.11
CA SER A 11 -58.47 -43.58 18.52
C SER A 11 -58.69 -42.22 17.86
N SER A 12 -59.00 -41.19 18.65
CA SER A 12 -59.03 -39.79 18.20
C SER A 12 -57.75 -39.09 18.65
N THR A 13 -56.88 -38.82 17.68
CA THR A 13 -55.70 -37.96 17.78
C THR A 13 -56.09 -36.53 18.13
N THR A 14 -55.47 -35.99 19.18
CA THR A 14 -55.54 -34.59 19.59
C THR A 14 -54.83 -33.68 18.57
N ASP A 15 -55.60 -32.76 17.98
CA ASP A 15 -55.08 -31.64 17.19
C ASP A 15 -54.30 -30.66 18.08
N HIS A 16 -52.98 -30.60 17.90
CA HIS A 16 -52.17 -29.47 18.35
C HIS A 16 -52.03 -28.46 17.20
N ASN A 17 -52.81 -27.39 17.30
CA ASN A 17 -52.72 -26.23 16.44
C ASN A 17 -51.49 -25.38 16.85
N GLU A 18 -50.31 -25.68 16.30
CA GLU A 18 -49.13 -24.82 16.45
C GLU A 18 -49.28 -23.57 15.56
N CYS A 19 -49.60 -22.44 16.20
CA CYS A 19 -49.49 -21.13 15.59
C CYS A 19 -48.01 -20.82 15.31
N LYS A 20 -47.56 -21.02 14.07
CA LYS A 20 -46.25 -20.59 13.60
C LYS A 20 -46.20 -19.05 13.60
N GLN A 21 -45.75 -18.45 14.70
CA GLN A 21 -45.30 -17.07 14.70
C GLN A 21 -44.18 -16.94 13.66
N GLY A 22 -44.49 -16.28 12.54
CA GLY A 22 -43.52 -16.02 11.49
C GLY A 22 -42.33 -15.26 12.06
N VAL A 23 -41.12 -15.80 11.87
CA VAL A 23 -39.89 -15.12 12.28
C VAL A 23 -39.76 -13.84 11.44
N ILE A 24 -40.04 -12.69 12.05
CA ILE A 24 -39.85 -11.37 11.42
C ILE A 24 -38.35 -11.06 11.45
N ARG A 25 -37.70 -11.09 10.29
CA ARG A 25 -36.29 -10.66 10.15
C ARG A 25 -36.23 -9.15 9.94
N SER A 26 -35.23 -8.50 10.51
CA SER A 26 -34.96 -7.08 10.27
C SER A 26 -34.78 -6.83 8.78
N THR A 27 -35.56 -5.93 8.20
CA THR A 27 -35.40 -5.49 6.81
C THR A 27 -34.19 -4.56 6.72
N VAL A 28 -33.15 -5.00 6.01
CA VAL A 28 -31.97 -4.19 5.72
C VAL A 28 -31.93 -3.93 4.22
N ASN A 29 -31.81 -2.65 3.84
CA ASN A 29 -31.67 -2.24 2.43
C ASN A 29 -30.25 -1.77 2.17
N PHE A 30 -29.45 -2.61 1.52
CA PHE A 30 -28.13 -2.22 1.02
C PHE A 30 -28.22 -1.67 -0.40
N HIS A 31 -27.42 -0.65 -0.71
CA HIS A 31 -27.27 -0.20 -2.09
C HIS A 31 -26.60 -1.29 -2.93
N ARG A 32 -27.06 -1.46 -4.18
CA ARG A 32 -26.51 -2.42 -5.16
C ARG A 32 -25.01 -2.18 -5.41
N SER A 33 -24.32 -3.16 -5.99
CA SER A 33 -22.96 -2.93 -6.49
C SER A 33 -22.96 -1.81 -7.54
N ILE A 34 -22.01 -0.89 -7.46
CA ILE A 34 -21.85 0.19 -8.45
C ILE A 34 -21.19 -0.30 -9.75
N TRP A 35 -20.58 -1.49 -9.72
CA TRP A 35 -19.80 -2.06 -10.81
C TRP A 35 -20.64 -2.87 -11.81
N GLY A 36 -21.83 -3.31 -11.39
CA GLY A 36 -22.69 -4.18 -12.19
C GLY A 36 -21.92 -5.38 -12.76
N ASP A 37 -22.04 -5.58 -14.07
CA ASP A 37 -21.44 -6.69 -14.80
C ASP A 37 -20.10 -6.33 -15.48
N GLN A 38 -19.52 -5.16 -15.19
CA GLN A 38 -18.35 -4.60 -15.91
C GLN A 38 -17.13 -5.54 -15.93
N PHE A 39 -16.95 -6.35 -14.90
CA PHE A 39 -15.79 -7.26 -14.77
C PHE A 39 -16.07 -8.69 -15.25
N LEU A 40 -17.27 -9.03 -15.73
CA LEU A 40 -17.56 -10.40 -16.17
C LEU A 40 -16.78 -10.85 -17.39
N THR A 41 -16.33 -9.93 -18.21
CA THR A 41 -15.52 -10.19 -19.40
C THR A 41 -14.14 -9.60 -19.23
N TYR A 42 -13.13 -10.42 -19.51
CA TYR A 42 -11.74 -10.02 -19.64
C TYR A 42 -11.29 -10.37 -21.04
N ASP A 43 -10.87 -9.34 -21.78
CA ASP A 43 -10.26 -9.50 -23.09
C ASP A 43 -8.75 -9.35 -22.94
N GLU A 44 -8.02 -10.41 -23.29
CA GLU A 44 -6.57 -10.43 -23.21
C GLU A 44 -5.95 -9.44 -24.21
N ARG A 45 -4.96 -8.67 -23.75
CA ARG A 45 -4.28 -7.68 -24.59
C ARG A 45 -3.35 -8.40 -25.57
N LYS A 46 -3.46 -8.07 -26.86
CA LYS A 46 -2.68 -8.72 -27.93
C LYS A 46 -1.16 -8.59 -27.74
N ASP A 47 -0.73 -7.48 -27.16
CA ASP A 47 0.69 -7.13 -27.04
C ASP A 47 1.30 -7.59 -25.70
N GLN A 48 0.54 -8.31 -24.85
CA GLN A 48 0.97 -8.65 -23.49
C GLN A 48 2.29 -9.44 -23.46
N ALA A 49 2.46 -10.44 -24.34
CA ALA A 49 3.69 -11.22 -24.39
C ALA A 49 4.92 -10.39 -24.77
N TRP A 50 4.74 -9.38 -25.64
CA TRP A 50 5.81 -8.45 -26.00
C TRP A 50 6.12 -7.49 -24.85
N GLU A 51 5.09 -6.97 -24.16
CA GLU A 51 5.27 -6.14 -22.96
C GLU A 51 6.01 -6.88 -21.84
N GLU A 52 5.69 -8.16 -21.62
CA GLU A 52 6.37 -9.01 -20.63
C GLU A 52 7.86 -9.19 -20.96
N GLU A 53 8.21 -9.35 -22.24
CA GLU A 53 9.61 -9.48 -22.66
C GLU A 53 10.36 -8.16 -22.49
N GLN A 54 9.75 -7.04 -22.86
CA GLN A 54 10.33 -5.71 -22.63
C GLN A 54 10.51 -5.41 -21.14
N ALA A 55 9.55 -5.81 -20.29
CA ALA A 55 9.67 -5.67 -18.85
C ALA A 55 10.86 -6.47 -18.31
N LYS A 56 11.11 -7.70 -18.79
CA LYS A 56 12.30 -8.49 -18.40
C LYS A 56 13.60 -7.78 -18.75
N GLU A 57 13.73 -7.26 -19.96
CA GLU A 57 14.93 -6.52 -20.38
C GLU A 57 15.18 -5.31 -19.49
N LEU A 58 14.13 -4.54 -19.17
CA LEU A 58 14.23 -3.37 -18.29
C LEU A 58 14.57 -3.77 -16.84
N ARG A 59 14.00 -4.88 -16.33
CA ARG A 59 14.36 -5.42 -15.01
C ARG A 59 15.86 -5.71 -14.93
N GLU A 60 16.44 -6.36 -15.93
CA GLU A 60 17.88 -6.63 -15.93
C GLU A 60 18.75 -5.36 -15.94
N LYS A 61 18.29 -4.29 -16.59
CA LYS A 61 19.01 -3.01 -16.58
C LYS A 61 18.97 -2.36 -15.19
N VAL A 62 17.78 -2.24 -14.60
CA VAL A 62 17.59 -1.67 -13.26
C VAL A 62 18.33 -2.51 -12.21
N ARG A 63 18.28 -3.84 -12.32
CA ARG A 63 19.02 -4.76 -11.44
C ARG A 63 20.51 -4.43 -11.39
N LYS A 64 21.14 -4.21 -12.55
CA LYS A 64 22.57 -3.88 -12.63
C LYS A 64 22.93 -2.56 -11.92
N GLU A 65 22.00 -1.61 -11.86
CA GLU A 65 22.20 -0.34 -11.15
C GLU A 65 22.03 -0.48 -9.64
N LEU A 66 21.30 -1.51 -9.17
CA LEU A 66 21.14 -1.83 -7.75
C LEU A 66 22.31 -2.65 -7.18
N VAL A 67 23.16 -3.25 -8.01
CA VAL A 67 24.27 -4.10 -7.55
C VAL A 67 25.42 -3.28 -6.93
N ILE A 68 25.78 -3.66 -5.71
CA ILE A 68 26.72 -2.92 -4.82
C ILE A 68 28.18 -3.01 -5.25
N THR A 69 28.55 -3.99 -6.08
CA THR A 69 29.97 -4.39 -6.32
C THR A 69 30.91 -3.28 -6.81
N THR A 70 30.38 -2.10 -7.16
CA THR A 70 31.15 -0.94 -7.63
C THR A 70 31.04 0.30 -6.71
N LEU A 71 30.33 0.21 -5.59
CA LEU A 71 30.04 1.34 -4.70
C LEU A 71 30.99 1.35 -3.52
N THR A 72 31.77 2.43 -3.39
CA THR A 72 32.76 2.59 -2.31
C THR A 72 32.70 3.97 -1.67
N LYS A 73 31.98 4.93 -2.28
CA LYS A 73 31.94 6.32 -1.85
C LYS A 73 30.58 6.67 -1.25
N PRO A 74 30.51 7.53 -0.22
CA PRO A 74 29.25 7.95 0.38
C PRO A 74 28.23 8.51 -0.62
N MET A 75 28.69 9.29 -1.61
CA MET A 75 27.80 9.85 -2.65
C MET A 75 27.16 8.76 -3.52
N GLN A 76 27.84 7.62 -3.73
CA GLN A 76 27.26 6.48 -4.45
C GLN A 76 26.19 5.78 -3.61
N HIS A 77 26.39 5.67 -2.29
CA HIS A 77 25.37 5.12 -1.39
C HIS A 77 24.12 5.99 -1.30
N VAL A 78 24.28 7.32 -1.35
CA VAL A 78 23.13 8.24 -1.45
C VAL A 78 22.31 7.96 -2.71
N LYS A 79 22.97 7.91 -3.88
CA LYS A 79 22.28 7.60 -5.15
C LYS A 79 21.61 6.23 -5.16
N LEU A 80 22.26 5.24 -4.55
CA LEU A 80 21.67 3.91 -4.40
C LEU A 80 20.40 3.96 -3.53
N MET A 81 20.41 4.69 -2.41
CA MET A 81 19.21 4.86 -1.59
C MET A 81 18.09 5.58 -2.32
N GLU A 82 18.41 6.63 -3.09
CA GLU A 82 17.43 7.34 -3.93
C GLU A 82 16.81 6.39 -4.98
N LEU A 83 17.63 5.54 -5.61
CA LEU A 83 17.15 4.52 -6.55
C LEU A 83 16.27 3.47 -5.87
N ILE A 84 16.67 2.97 -4.69
CA ILE A 84 15.87 2.00 -3.91
C ILE A 84 14.52 2.62 -3.54
N ASP A 85 14.50 3.88 -3.09
CA ASP A 85 13.25 4.58 -2.77
C ASP A 85 12.34 4.72 -3.99
N ALA A 86 12.90 5.10 -5.14
CA ALA A 86 12.15 5.17 -6.39
C ALA A 86 11.57 3.81 -6.78
N VAL A 87 12.38 2.74 -6.73
CA VAL A 87 11.95 1.36 -7.02
C VAL A 87 10.79 0.92 -6.12
N GLN A 88 10.86 1.23 -4.82
CA GLN A 88 9.79 0.94 -3.88
C GLN A 88 8.52 1.74 -4.15
N ARG A 89 8.64 3.07 -4.28
CA ARG A 89 7.50 3.95 -4.48
C ARG A 89 6.83 3.76 -5.83
N LEU A 90 7.55 3.30 -6.85
CA LEU A 90 7.02 2.91 -8.16
C LEU A 90 6.35 1.53 -8.16
N GLY A 91 6.38 0.81 -7.05
CA GLY A 91 5.67 -0.46 -6.88
C GLY A 91 6.34 -1.68 -7.52
N VAL A 92 7.59 -1.55 -7.97
CA VAL A 92 8.34 -2.61 -8.68
C VAL A 92 9.40 -3.30 -7.81
N ALA A 93 9.48 -2.97 -6.52
CA ALA A 93 10.48 -3.52 -5.60
C ALA A 93 10.44 -5.05 -5.45
N TYR A 94 9.29 -5.68 -5.65
CA TYR A 94 9.16 -7.14 -5.56
C TYR A 94 9.95 -7.91 -6.63
N HIS A 95 10.48 -7.24 -7.65
CA HIS A 95 11.41 -7.83 -8.63
C HIS A 95 12.87 -7.80 -8.18
N PHE A 96 13.17 -7.08 -7.10
CA PHE A 96 14.52 -6.71 -6.67
C PHE A 96 14.74 -6.92 -5.16
N GLU A 97 14.01 -7.83 -4.53
CA GLU A 97 14.03 -8.01 -3.07
C GLU A 97 15.44 -8.35 -2.56
N GLU A 98 16.14 -9.26 -3.24
CA GLU A 98 17.51 -9.67 -2.90
C GLU A 98 18.49 -8.50 -3.04
N GLU A 99 18.47 -7.78 -4.15
CA GLU A 99 19.39 -6.67 -4.40
C GLU A 99 19.16 -5.51 -3.44
N ILE A 100 17.90 -5.23 -3.08
CA ILE A 100 17.55 -4.21 -2.09
C ILE A 100 18.03 -4.63 -0.69
N GLU A 101 17.79 -5.88 -0.29
CA GLU A 101 18.21 -6.39 1.02
C GLU A 101 19.73 -6.35 1.16
N GLU A 102 20.47 -6.86 0.17
CA GLU A 102 21.93 -6.81 0.14
C GLU A 102 22.43 -5.35 0.23
N SER A 103 21.80 -4.44 -0.53
CA SER A 103 22.16 -3.03 -0.58
C SER A 103 22.00 -2.32 0.75
N LEU A 104 20.84 -2.51 1.39
CA LEU A 104 20.55 -1.90 2.67
C LEU A 104 21.39 -2.52 3.79
N ASN A 105 21.66 -3.82 3.73
CA ASN A 105 22.58 -4.47 4.66
C ASN A 105 24.00 -3.91 4.53
N HIS A 106 24.50 -3.69 3.31
CA HIS A 106 25.80 -3.06 3.09
C HIS A 106 25.85 -1.63 3.67
N ILE A 107 24.80 -0.83 3.44
CA ILE A 107 24.69 0.53 4.00
C ILE A 107 24.68 0.47 5.54
N PHE A 108 23.89 -0.45 6.12
CA PHE A 108 23.82 -0.62 7.57
C PHE A 108 25.17 -1.02 8.17
N VAL A 109 25.87 -2.01 7.60
CA VAL A 109 27.19 -2.43 8.07
C VAL A 109 28.23 -1.32 7.94
N THR A 110 28.15 -0.52 6.87
CA THR A 110 29.11 0.56 6.60
C THR A 110 28.95 1.73 7.57
N TYR A 111 27.72 2.12 7.90
CA TYR A 111 27.45 3.34 8.65
C TYR A 111 26.90 3.10 10.05
N GLY A 112 26.03 2.10 10.23
CA GLY A 112 25.27 1.91 11.46
C GLY A 112 24.67 3.23 11.95
N ASP A 113 24.74 3.51 13.24
CA ASP A 113 24.29 4.80 13.82
C ASP A 113 25.20 5.99 13.51
N GLN A 114 26.29 5.80 12.76
CA GLN A 114 27.29 6.82 12.43
C GLN A 114 27.12 7.35 11.00
N TRP A 115 25.88 7.54 10.56
CA TRP A 115 25.57 8.13 9.26
C TRP A 115 26.21 9.53 9.12
N ILE A 116 27.01 9.71 8.05
CA ILE A 116 27.95 10.83 7.90
C ILE A 116 27.30 12.05 7.20
N ASN A 117 26.13 11.90 6.57
CA ASN A 117 25.51 13.01 5.85
C ASN A 117 24.76 13.95 6.81
N ASP A 118 24.97 15.25 6.67
CA ASP A 118 24.29 16.27 7.48
C ASP A 118 23.03 16.85 6.83
N ASN A 119 22.77 16.49 5.57
CA ASN A 119 21.52 16.84 4.91
C ASN A 119 20.33 16.10 5.56
N LEU A 120 19.29 16.85 5.95
CA LEU A 120 18.13 16.31 6.67
C LEU A 120 17.33 15.35 5.78
N GLN A 121 17.13 15.68 4.51
CA GLN A 121 16.42 14.82 3.55
C GLN A 121 17.11 13.46 3.43
N ILE A 122 18.42 13.46 3.19
CA ILE A 122 19.21 12.23 3.00
C ILE A 122 19.25 11.41 4.30
N THR A 123 19.46 12.05 5.45
CA THR A 123 19.45 11.38 6.76
C THR A 123 18.10 10.73 7.05
N SER A 124 17.00 11.43 6.72
CA SER A 124 15.66 10.92 6.90
C SER A 124 15.35 9.76 5.96
N LEU A 125 15.81 9.84 4.70
CA LEU A 125 15.70 8.75 3.73
C LEU A 125 16.46 7.50 4.22
N TRP A 126 17.71 7.67 4.63
CA TRP A 126 18.53 6.60 5.20
C TRP A 126 17.84 5.91 6.38
N PHE A 127 17.38 6.70 7.36
CA PHE A 127 16.67 6.19 8.53
C PHE A 127 15.40 5.42 8.12
N ARG A 128 14.62 5.99 7.20
CA ARG A 128 13.36 5.43 6.74
C ARG A 128 13.55 4.08 6.06
N LEU A 129 14.46 4.00 5.08
CA LEU A 129 14.71 2.76 4.34
C LEU A 129 15.21 1.65 5.27
N LEU A 130 16.18 1.95 6.14
CA LEU A 130 16.72 0.95 7.06
C LEU A 130 15.66 0.43 8.04
N ARG A 131 14.89 1.31 8.69
CA ARG A 131 13.82 0.89 9.61
C ARG A 131 12.69 0.15 8.89
N GLN A 132 12.34 0.53 7.66
CA GLN A 132 11.33 -0.18 6.86
C GLN A 132 11.71 -1.63 6.59
N HIS A 133 13.00 -1.91 6.45
CA HIS A 133 13.57 -3.25 6.24
C HIS A 133 14.00 -3.95 7.53
N GLY A 134 13.61 -3.43 8.70
CA GLY A 134 13.85 -4.09 9.98
C GLY A 134 15.23 -3.87 10.60
N PHE A 135 16.07 -3.02 10.01
CA PHE A 135 17.35 -2.65 10.61
C PHE A 135 17.13 -1.72 11.81
N ASN A 136 17.79 -2.03 12.92
CA ASN A 136 17.68 -1.27 14.16
C ASN A 136 18.66 -0.09 14.18
N VAL A 137 18.30 1.02 13.53
CA VAL A 137 19.05 2.28 13.58
C VAL A 137 18.44 3.27 14.57
N SER A 138 19.26 3.96 15.35
CA SER A 138 18.84 4.85 16.43
C SER A 138 18.19 6.13 15.92
N SER A 139 17.01 6.48 16.46
CA SER A 139 16.38 7.80 16.26
C SER A 139 17.19 8.95 16.87
N GLY A 140 18.19 8.64 17.70
CA GLY A 140 19.13 9.61 18.24
C GLY A 140 19.90 10.41 17.18
N ILE A 141 20.00 9.90 15.95
CA ILE A 141 20.62 10.63 14.83
C ILE A 141 19.97 11.99 14.57
N PHE A 142 18.67 12.15 14.89
CA PHE A 142 17.94 13.39 14.67
C PHE A 142 18.17 14.43 15.77
N LYS A 143 18.79 14.07 16.90
CA LYS A 143 19.09 15.02 17.99
C LYS A 143 20.03 16.14 17.56
N LYS A 144 20.84 15.93 16.51
CA LYS A 144 21.69 16.99 15.93
C LYS A 144 20.89 18.14 15.30
N TYR A 145 19.62 17.91 15.02
CA TYR A 145 18.69 18.90 14.48
C TYR A 145 17.80 19.54 15.55
N MET A 146 18.13 19.36 16.83
CA MET A 146 17.37 19.86 17.96
C MET A 146 18.19 20.86 18.79
N ASP A 147 17.50 21.79 19.44
CA ASP A 147 18.08 22.72 20.41
C ASP A 147 18.23 22.08 21.80
N ASN A 148 18.82 22.82 22.74
CA ASN A 148 19.01 22.37 24.12
C ASN A 148 17.69 22.15 24.89
N ASN A 149 16.56 22.63 24.37
CA ASN A 149 15.23 22.44 24.96
C ASN A 149 14.52 21.20 24.39
N GLY A 150 15.18 20.44 23.50
CA GLY A 150 14.57 19.30 22.84
C GLY A 150 13.53 19.69 21.78
N LYS A 151 13.67 20.87 21.15
CA LYS A 151 12.84 21.29 20.01
C LYS A 151 13.64 21.27 18.72
N PHE A 152 12.99 20.91 17.62
CA PHE A 152 13.63 20.98 16.31
C PHE A 152 14.02 22.42 15.96
N LEU A 153 15.19 22.58 15.34
CA LEU A 153 15.76 23.89 15.01
C LEU A 153 14.86 24.65 14.03
N GLU A 154 14.59 25.91 14.37
CA GLU A 154 13.81 26.83 13.55
C GLU A 154 14.37 27.02 12.13
N SER A 155 15.68 26.85 11.95
CA SER A 155 16.35 26.92 10.65
C SER A 155 15.88 25.85 9.65
N LEU A 156 15.30 24.74 10.14
CA LEU A 156 14.79 23.65 9.28
C LEU A 156 13.56 24.06 8.47
N ARG A 157 12.85 25.13 8.87
CA ARG A 157 11.66 25.63 8.15
C ARG A 157 11.96 26.01 6.69
N ASN A 158 13.22 26.32 6.39
CA ASN A 158 13.66 26.64 5.03
C ASN A 158 13.88 25.41 4.14
N ASP A 159 14.05 24.22 4.73
CA ASP A 159 14.26 22.95 4.03
C ASP A 159 12.97 22.14 4.00
N VAL A 160 12.04 22.53 3.12
CA VAL A 160 10.73 21.91 2.99
C VAL A 160 10.84 20.42 2.61
N GLN A 161 11.78 20.07 1.72
CA GLN A 161 12.00 18.69 1.28
C GLN A 161 12.57 17.83 2.41
N GLY A 162 13.51 18.37 3.18
CA GLY A 162 14.04 17.74 4.38
C GLY A 162 12.97 17.52 5.44
N MET A 163 12.12 18.52 5.71
CA MET A 163 10.99 18.38 6.62
C MET A 163 10.00 17.31 6.17
N LEU A 164 9.66 17.26 4.88
CA LEU A 164 8.78 16.22 4.33
C LEU A 164 9.38 14.83 4.50
N SER A 165 10.69 14.69 4.27
CA SER A 165 11.37 13.41 4.43
C SER A 165 11.48 12.99 5.90
N LEU A 166 11.71 13.95 6.81
CA LEU A 166 11.69 13.73 8.26
C LEU A 166 10.30 13.31 8.74
N TYR A 167 9.24 13.97 8.25
CA TYR A 167 7.85 13.59 8.52
C TYR A 167 7.63 12.12 8.17
N GLU A 168 7.96 11.70 6.94
CA GLU A 168 7.75 10.33 6.48
C GLU A 168 8.60 9.30 7.28
N ALA A 169 9.84 9.66 7.63
CA ALA A 169 10.73 8.84 8.43
C ALA A 169 10.22 8.64 9.87
N ALA A 170 9.69 9.70 10.49
CA ALA A 170 9.25 9.67 11.88
C ALA A 170 8.02 8.77 12.11
N TYR A 171 7.26 8.42 11.07
CA TYR A 171 6.19 7.42 11.18
C TYR A 171 6.69 5.96 11.30
N LEU A 172 8.00 5.73 11.30
CA LEU A 172 8.59 4.43 11.67
C LEU A 172 8.97 4.32 13.14
N ARG A 173 8.63 5.32 13.95
CA ARG A 173 8.90 5.31 15.38
C ARG A 173 8.31 4.10 16.09
N VAL A 174 9.01 3.67 17.12
CA VAL A 174 8.51 2.74 18.14
C VAL A 174 8.25 3.48 19.46
N GLU A 175 7.63 2.79 20.41
CA GLU A 175 7.34 3.36 21.73
C GLU A 175 8.62 3.83 22.44
N GLY A 176 8.58 5.03 23.02
CA GLY A 176 9.72 5.63 23.73
C GLY A 176 10.65 6.50 22.88
N GLU A 177 10.41 6.62 21.57
CA GLU A 177 11.21 7.48 20.68
C GLU A 177 10.69 8.92 20.64
N GLU A 178 10.82 9.65 21.75
CA GLU A 178 10.33 11.04 21.92
C GLU A 178 10.84 12.00 20.83
N VAL A 179 12.05 11.77 20.31
CA VAL A 179 12.63 12.56 19.22
C VAL A 179 11.77 12.48 17.95
N LEU A 180 11.19 11.32 17.65
CA LEU A 180 10.34 11.14 16.48
C LEU A 180 8.91 11.62 16.73
N ASP A 181 8.41 11.57 17.97
CA ASP A 181 7.15 12.23 18.32
C ASP A 181 7.26 13.75 18.11
N ALA A 182 8.33 14.36 18.64
CA ALA A 182 8.63 15.78 18.42
C ALA A 182 8.82 16.12 16.94
N ALA A 183 9.41 15.20 16.15
CA ALA A 183 9.59 15.39 14.71
C ALA A 183 8.24 15.45 13.99
N ILE A 184 7.29 14.59 14.35
CA ILE A 184 5.94 14.58 13.76
C ILE A 184 5.20 15.86 14.12
N GLU A 185 5.23 16.27 15.39
CA GLU A 185 4.57 17.51 15.82
C GLU A 185 5.11 18.73 15.06
N PHE A 186 6.44 18.87 15.03
CA PHE A 186 7.11 19.96 14.33
C PHE A 186 6.79 19.96 12.83
N THR A 187 7.06 18.85 12.14
CA THR A 187 6.90 18.78 10.68
C THR A 187 5.44 18.89 10.26
N THR A 188 4.48 18.32 11.01
CA THR A 188 3.04 18.46 10.70
C THR A 188 2.62 19.92 10.74
N SER A 189 2.97 20.65 11.81
CA SER A 189 2.63 22.07 11.96
C SER A 189 3.19 22.91 10.81
N GLU A 190 4.47 22.74 10.48
CA GLU A 190 5.12 23.53 9.43
C GLU A 190 4.60 23.17 8.02
N LEU A 191 4.43 21.88 7.72
CA LEU A 191 3.92 21.41 6.43
C LEU A 191 2.46 21.84 6.21
N GLU A 192 1.61 21.84 7.26
CA GLU A 192 0.25 22.40 7.17
C GLU A 192 0.27 23.89 6.88
N ASN A 193 1.17 24.64 7.53
CA ASN A 193 1.31 26.08 7.32
C ASN A 193 1.74 26.38 5.87
N ILE A 194 2.69 25.61 5.35
CA ILE A 194 3.15 25.65 3.96
C ILE A 194 2.02 25.33 2.98
N ALA A 195 1.23 24.29 3.26
CA ALA A 195 0.10 23.88 2.42
C ALA A 195 -1.00 24.95 2.35
N LYS A 196 -1.20 25.73 3.42
CA LYS A 196 -2.17 26.83 3.51
C LYS A 196 -1.69 28.11 2.84
N ASN A 197 -0.40 28.46 2.98
CA ASN A 197 0.13 29.78 2.60
C ASN A 197 0.71 29.86 1.18
N HIS A 198 0.53 28.84 0.34
CA HIS A 198 1.01 28.79 -1.05
C HIS A 198 2.52 29.03 -1.20
N VAL A 199 3.32 27.98 -1.06
CA VAL A 199 4.76 28.04 -1.38
C VAL A 199 4.97 27.67 -2.85
N GLY A 200 5.16 28.68 -3.69
CA GLY A 200 5.84 28.57 -4.99
C GLY A 200 5.08 27.86 -6.13
N ASN A 201 5.75 27.83 -7.29
CA ASN A 201 5.26 27.25 -8.56
C ASN A 201 5.50 25.74 -8.68
N ASP A 202 6.02 25.07 -7.63
CA ASP A 202 6.27 23.62 -7.68
C ASP A 202 5.01 22.85 -7.27
N ASP A 203 4.16 22.58 -8.26
CA ASP A 203 2.93 21.82 -8.10
C ASP A 203 3.20 20.39 -7.57
N SER A 204 4.35 19.80 -7.89
CA SER A 204 4.70 18.43 -7.48
C SER A 204 4.96 18.34 -5.98
N LEU A 205 5.79 19.23 -5.43
CA LEU A 205 6.07 19.26 -4.00
C LEU A 205 4.81 19.50 -3.18
N LYS A 206 3.93 20.40 -3.63
CA LYS A 206 2.65 20.67 -2.98
C LYS A 206 1.76 19.43 -2.91
N ILE A 207 1.66 18.68 -4.01
CA ILE A 207 0.91 17.43 -4.06
C ILE A 207 1.48 16.43 -3.06
N GLN A 208 2.80 16.28 -3.00
CA GLN A 208 3.47 15.37 -2.07
C GLN A 208 3.19 15.73 -0.60
N ILE A 209 3.25 17.02 -0.25
CA ILE A 209 2.93 17.51 1.11
C ILE A 209 1.47 17.18 1.47
N GLN A 210 0.52 17.47 0.57
CA GLN A 210 -0.90 17.18 0.82
C GLN A 210 -1.16 15.68 0.97
N GLN A 211 -0.49 14.84 0.18
CA GLN A 211 -0.58 13.39 0.29
C GLN A 211 -0.01 12.89 1.62
N ALA A 212 1.15 13.41 2.06
CA ALA A 212 1.80 13.09 3.32
C ALA A 212 0.95 13.45 4.53
N LEU A 213 0.42 14.67 4.57
CA LEU A 213 -0.46 15.14 5.65
C LEU A 213 -1.77 14.35 5.71
N ARG A 214 -2.29 13.89 4.57
CA ARG A 214 -3.47 13.01 4.55
C ARG A 214 -3.15 11.62 5.08
N GLN A 215 -2.03 11.04 4.65
CA GLN A 215 -1.59 9.72 5.09
C GLN A 215 -0.08 9.58 4.84
N PRO A 216 0.73 9.27 5.87
CA PRO A 216 2.16 9.08 5.69
C PRO A 216 2.43 7.83 4.84
N LEU A 217 3.52 7.86 4.07
CA LEU A 217 3.98 6.83 3.14
C LEU A 217 3.94 5.43 3.76
N ARG A 218 4.42 5.26 5.01
CA ARG A 218 4.39 3.97 5.73
C ARG A 218 3.00 3.35 5.83
N LYS A 219 1.94 4.17 5.82
CA LYS A 219 0.55 3.74 5.97
C LYS A 219 -0.19 3.69 4.63
N ARG A 220 0.44 4.02 3.51
CA ARG A 220 -0.19 3.98 2.18
C ARG A 220 -0.13 2.57 1.59
N LEU A 221 -1.11 2.26 0.75
CA LEU A 221 -1.11 1.02 -0.03
C LEU A 221 -0.11 1.13 -1.19
N PRO A 222 0.84 0.18 -1.36
CA PRO A 222 1.90 0.28 -2.36
C PRO A 222 1.40 0.56 -3.78
N MET A 223 0.38 -0.16 -4.25
CA MET A 223 -0.17 0.07 -5.59
C MET A 223 -0.77 1.47 -5.79
N LEU A 224 -1.43 2.02 -4.76
CA LEU A 224 -2.00 3.37 -4.85
C LEU A 224 -0.91 4.44 -4.77
N GLU A 225 0.17 4.17 -4.01
CA GLU A 225 1.35 5.03 -4.02
C GLU A 225 2.01 5.00 -5.39
N ALA A 226 2.22 3.83 -6.00
CA ALA A 226 2.80 3.71 -7.34
C ALA A 226 2.02 4.53 -8.38
N LEU A 227 0.70 4.40 -8.39
CA LEU A 227 -0.16 5.18 -9.30
C LEU A 227 0.01 6.70 -9.12
N ARG A 228 0.21 7.17 -7.89
CA ARG A 228 0.41 8.59 -7.57
C ARG A 228 1.83 9.06 -7.85
N TYR A 229 2.81 8.19 -7.65
CA TYR A 229 4.22 8.53 -7.72
C TYR A 229 4.79 8.47 -9.14
N ILE A 230 4.29 7.59 -10.01
CA ILE A 230 4.70 7.54 -11.44
C ILE A 230 4.73 8.93 -12.11
N PRO A 231 3.65 9.75 -12.08
CA PRO A 231 3.68 11.07 -12.71
C PRO A 231 4.63 12.04 -12.01
N ILE A 232 4.83 11.92 -10.69
CA ILE A 232 5.79 12.74 -9.94
C ILE A 232 7.21 12.42 -10.41
N TYR A 233 7.56 11.13 -10.45
CA TYR A 233 8.86 10.64 -10.87
C TYR A 233 9.18 10.99 -12.33
N GLU A 234 8.20 10.93 -13.23
CA GLU A 234 8.35 11.35 -14.63
C GLU A 234 8.73 12.83 -14.80
N HIS A 235 8.32 13.69 -13.85
CA HIS A 235 8.66 15.12 -13.87
C HIS A 235 9.99 15.44 -13.17
N GLU A 236 10.60 14.49 -12.45
CA GLU A 236 11.90 14.71 -11.81
C GLU A 236 13.01 14.77 -12.87
N SER A 237 13.85 15.81 -12.84
CA SER A 237 14.89 16.01 -13.85
C SER A 237 15.98 14.92 -13.87
N SER A 238 16.10 14.17 -12.77
CA SER A 238 17.12 13.14 -12.57
C SER A 238 16.57 11.72 -12.61
N HIS A 239 15.31 11.53 -13.03
CA HIS A 239 14.69 10.21 -13.01
C HIS A 239 15.41 9.23 -13.96
N ASN A 240 15.45 7.96 -13.54
CA ASN A 240 15.92 6.88 -14.39
C ASN A 240 14.81 6.47 -15.39
N GLU A 241 15.10 6.68 -16.67
CA GLU A 241 14.22 6.41 -17.81
C GLU A 241 13.86 4.92 -17.96
N ASP A 242 14.80 4.01 -17.74
CA ASP A 242 14.55 2.57 -17.82
C ASP A 242 13.65 2.12 -16.64
N LEU A 243 13.85 2.67 -15.44
CA LEU A 243 12.99 2.43 -14.29
C LEU A 243 11.57 3.00 -14.49
N LEU A 244 11.43 4.21 -15.04
CA LEU A 244 10.12 4.79 -15.32
C LEU A 244 9.34 3.93 -16.33
N LYS A 245 10.00 3.48 -17.40
CA LYS A 245 9.40 2.59 -18.40
C LYS A 245 9.00 1.25 -17.78
N LEU A 246 9.87 0.69 -16.94
CA LEU A 246 9.57 -0.54 -16.20
C LEU A 246 8.33 -0.36 -15.33
N ALA A 247 8.26 0.71 -14.53
CA ALA A 247 7.13 0.97 -13.65
C ALA A 247 5.79 1.07 -14.40
N LYS A 248 5.77 1.79 -15.53
CA LYS A 248 4.55 1.91 -16.36
C LYS A 248 4.13 0.58 -16.98
N LEU A 249 5.08 -0.17 -17.53
CA LEU A 249 4.79 -1.47 -18.15
C LEU A 249 4.34 -2.50 -17.11
N ASP A 250 5.07 -2.62 -16.02
CA ASP A 250 4.82 -3.58 -14.95
C ASP A 250 3.47 -3.31 -14.28
N PHE A 251 3.13 -2.05 -14.00
CA PHE A 251 1.82 -1.67 -13.48
C PHE A 251 0.67 -2.11 -14.40
N ASN A 252 0.83 -1.95 -15.71
CA ASN A 252 -0.18 -2.37 -16.69
C ASN A 252 -0.29 -3.90 -16.78
N LEU A 253 0.83 -4.62 -16.74
CA LEU A 253 0.86 -6.09 -16.75
C LEU A 253 0.17 -6.65 -15.49
N VAL A 254 0.55 -6.15 -14.31
CA VAL A 254 -0.05 -6.53 -13.03
C VAL A 254 -1.54 -6.19 -12.99
N GLN A 255 -1.94 -5.00 -13.46
CA GLN A 255 -3.35 -4.64 -13.57
C GLN A 255 -4.12 -5.57 -14.52
N SER A 256 -3.49 -6.01 -15.62
CA SER A 256 -4.09 -6.97 -16.56
C SER A 256 -4.38 -8.31 -15.87
N LEU A 257 -3.41 -8.81 -15.09
CA LEU A 257 -3.57 -10.00 -14.26
C LEU A 257 -4.71 -9.82 -13.26
N HIS A 258 -4.75 -8.71 -12.51
CA HIS A 258 -5.80 -8.46 -11.52
C HIS A 258 -7.19 -8.35 -12.15
N ARG A 259 -7.31 -7.83 -13.38
CA ARG A 259 -8.59 -7.82 -14.12
C ARG A 259 -9.01 -9.23 -14.55
N LYS A 260 -8.06 -10.09 -14.91
CA LYS A 260 -8.32 -11.49 -15.23
C LYS A 260 -8.81 -12.25 -13.98
N GLU A 261 -8.12 -12.10 -12.87
CA GLU A 261 -8.49 -12.64 -11.54
C GLU A 261 -9.91 -12.17 -11.14
N LEU A 262 -10.13 -10.85 -11.15
CA LEU A 262 -11.43 -10.27 -10.84
C LEU A 262 -12.54 -10.75 -11.77
N SER A 263 -12.25 -11.02 -13.05
CA SER A 263 -13.23 -11.60 -13.97
C SER A 263 -13.62 -13.02 -13.62
N GLN A 264 -12.65 -13.86 -13.25
CA GLN A 264 -12.91 -15.22 -12.78
C GLN A 264 -13.78 -15.22 -11.52
N ILE A 265 -13.41 -14.39 -10.54
CA ILE A 265 -14.12 -14.25 -9.27
C ILE A 265 -15.54 -13.67 -9.49
N SER A 266 -15.70 -12.71 -10.41
CA SER A 266 -17.01 -12.14 -10.77
C SER A 266 -17.94 -13.18 -11.40
N LYS A 267 -17.42 -14.04 -12.28
CA LYS A 267 -18.20 -15.16 -12.86
C LYS A 267 -18.62 -16.15 -11.78
N TRP A 268 -17.71 -16.51 -10.88
CA TRP A 268 -18.01 -17.39 -9.75
C TRP A 268 -19.11 -16.79 -8.86
N TRP A 269 -18.98 -15.52 -8.46
CA TRP A 269 -19.96 -14.82 -7.64
C TRP A 269 -21.33 -14.75 -8.30
N LYS A 270 -21.36 -14.46 -9.62
CA LYS A 270 -22.60 -14.43 -10.40
C LYS A 270 -23.28 -15.80 -10.48
N ASN A 271 -22.50 -16.88 -10.63
CA ASN A 271 -23.03 -18.24 -10.67
C ASN A 271 -23.65 -18.68 -9.32
N LEU A 272 -23.19 -18.14 -8.20
CA LEU A 272 -23.80 -18.40 -6.89
C LEU A 272 -25.18 -17.75 -6.76
N ASP A 273 -25.42 -16.65 -7.47
CA ASP A 273 -26.67 -15.88 -7.46
C ASP A 273 -27.09 -15.45 -6.04
N LEU A 274 -26.12 -14.97 -5.25
CA LEU A 274 -26.34 -14.59 -3.86
C LEU A 274 -27.20 -13.34 -3.72
N SER A 275 -27.22 -12.46 -4.72
CA SER A 275 -28.03 -11.24 -4.69
C SER A 275 -29.54 -11.56 -4.70
N THR A 276 -29.96 -12.64 -5.34
CA THR A 276 -31.36 -13.10 -5.32
C THR A 276 -31.64 -14.01 -4.12
N LYS A 277 -30.71 -14.91 -3.78
CA LYS A 277 -30.89 -15.90 -2.70
C LYS A 277 -30.73 -15.31 -1.31
N LEU A 278 -29.85 -14.33 -1.15
CA LEU A 278 -29.47 -13.69 0.11
C LEU A 278 -29.48 -12.15 -0.04
N PRO A 279 -30.66 -11.53 -0.31
CA PRO A 279 -30.75 -10.10 -0.61
C PRO A 279 -30.40 -9.19 0.59
N TYR A 280 -30.28 -9.79 1.78
CA TYR A 280 -29.86 -9.13 3.02
C TYR A 280 -28.33 -9.12 3.20
N VAL A 281 -27.54 -9.66 2.26
CA VAL A 281 -26.07 -9.60 2.27
C VAL A 281 -25.62 -8.48 1.32
N ARG A 282 -24.54 -7.78 1.69
CA ARG A 282 -23.94 -6.74 0.86
C ARG A 282 -23.27 -7.36 -0.36
N ASP A 283 -23.67 -6.91 -1.55
CA ASP A 283 -22.98 -7.23 -2.80
C ASP A 283 -21.79 -6.27 -3.02
N ARG A 284 -20.61 -6.71 -2.59
CA ARG A 284 -19.37 -5.91 -2.53
C ARG A 284 -18.14 -6.72 -2.95
N LEU A 285 -18.29 -7.56 -3.97
CA LEU A 285 -17.25 -8.46 -4.45
C LEU A 285 -15.98 -7.70 -4.87
N VAL A 286 -16.15 -6.63 -5.67
CA VAL A 286 -15.05 -5.83 -6.20
C VAL A 286 -14.30 -5.13 -5.06
N GLU A 287 -15.03 -4.59 -4.08
CA GLU A 287 -14.41 -3.99 -2.89
C GLU A 287 -13.69 -5.04 -2.05
N GLY A 288 -14.26 -6.24 -1.89
CA GLY A 288 -13.64 -7.36 -1.19
C GLY A 288 -12.34 -7.81 -1.87
N TYR A 289 -12.34 -7.89 -3.19
CA TYR A 289 -11.14 -8.19 -3.98
C TYR A 289 -10.09 -7.07 -3.87
N PHE A 290 -10.51 -5.81 -3.89
CA PHE A 290 -9.62 -4.66 -3.65
C PHE A 290 -8.94 -4.72 -2.27
N TRP A 291 -9.64 -5.19 -1.24
CA TRP A 291 -9.04 -5.43 0.09
C TRP A 291 -7.94 -6.50 0.05
N ILE A 292 -8.10 -7.55 -0.76
CA ILE A 292 -7.09 -8.59 -0.91
C ILE A 292 -5.86 -8.05 -1.65
N LEU A 293 -6.06 -7.25 -2.70
CA LEU A 293 -4.97 -6.56 -3.39
C LEU A 293 -4.15 -5.62 -2.47
N ALA A 294 -4.76 -5.10 -1.42
CA ALA A 294 -4.07 -4.29 -0.42
C ALA A 294 -3.12 -5.11 0.47
N ALA A 295 -3.32 -6.43 0.57
CA ALA A 295 -2.48 -7.34 1.35
C ALA A 295 -1.29 -7.86 0.55
N TYR A 296 -1.51 -8.31 -0.69
CA TYR A 296 -0.47 -8.78 -1.61
C TYR A 296 -0.91 -8.56 -3.06
N TYR A 297 -0.17 -7.76 -3.80
CA TYR A 297 -0.51 -7.37 -5.18
C TYR A 297 0.36 -8.06 -6.23
N GLU A 298 1.42 -8.72 -5.78
CA GLU A 298 2.47 -9.28 -6.61
C GLU A 298 1.95 -10.51 -7.38
N PRO A 299 2.38 -10.73 -8.64
CA PRO A 299 1.87 -11.82 -9.49
C PRO A 299 1.98 -13.22 -8.88
N GLN A 300 3.04 -13.50 -8.11
CA GLN A 300 3.27 -14.80 -7.48
C GLN A 300 2.19 -15.20 -6.48
N TYR A 301 1.41 -14.24 -5.97
CA TYR A 301 0.32 -14.48 -5.02
C TYR A 301 -1.05 -14.56 -5.70
N SER A 302 -1.10 -14.79 -7.02
CA SER A 302 -2.35 -14.90 -7.81
C SER A 302 -3.34 -15.88 -7.21
N ASP A 303 -2.92 -17.10 -6.89
CA ASP A 303 -3.81 -18.14 -6.33
C ASP A 303 -4.32 -17.81 -4.92
N ALA A 304 -3.58 -16.99 -4.17
CA ALA A 304 -4.00 -16.54 -2.85
C ALA A 304 -5.02 -15.39 -2.92
N ARG A 305 -5.18 -14.76 -4.09
CA ARG A 305 -6.16 -13.69 -4.33
C ARG A 305 -7.48 -14.22 -4.87
#